data_AF-A0A9D6H5S5-F1
#
_entry.id   AF-A0A9D6H5S5-F1
#
_cell.length_a   1.000
_cell.length_b   1.000
_cell.length_c   1.000
_cell.angle_alpha   90.00
_cell.angle_beta   90.00
_cell.angle_gamma   90.00
#
_symmetry.space_group_name_H-M   'P 1'
#
loop_
_entity.id
_entity.type
_entity.pdbx_description
1 polymer ?
#
loop_
_entity_poly.entity_id
_entity_poly.type
_entity_poly.pdbx_seq_one_letter_code
_entity_poly.pdbx_strand_id
1 'polypeptide(L)'
;MPPVGLQPPPAPNNTQRLWVYLARAKAAFALVTVLLTVVASFALAPLLRQIAEEQSVQTSGLAGIYLERPWIGALLGVPALLASIPLWTGARRPLLWATLVTILVIIPIGFLLGAFLGVIAPLYEYREL
;
A
#
# COMPACT_ATOMS: atom_id res chain seq x y z
N MET A 1 -28.47 20.08 -53.20
CA MET A 1 -28.23 19.41 -51.91
C MET A 1 -26.72 19.26 -51.77
N PRO A 2 -26.06 19.92 -50.81
CA PRO A 2 -24.63 19.71 -50.62
C PRO A 2 -24.40 18.29 -50.10
N PRO A 3 -23.31 17.61 -50.51
CA PRO A 3 -23.02 16.25 -50.08
C PRO A 3 -22.74 16.25 -48.58
N VAL A 4 -23.44 15.38 -47.85
CA VAL A 4 -23.14 15.07 -46.45
C VAL A 4 -21.74 14.46 -46.44
N GLY A 5 -20.75 15.27 -46.06
CA GLY A 5 -19.38 14.82 -45.92
C GLY A 5 -19.35 13.66 -44.92
N LEU A 6 -18.99 12.47 -45.41
CA LEU A 6 -18.66 11.32 -44.58
C LEU A 6 -17.51 11.73 -43.68
N GLN A 7 -17.81 12.09 -42.43
CA GLN A 7 -16.78 12.28 -41.43
C GLN A 7 -16.03 10.95 -41.28
N PRO A 8 -14.70 10.92 -41.45
CA PRO A 8 -13.93 9.72 -41.20
C PRO A 8 -14.12 9.32 -39.73
N PRO A 9 -14.24 8.01 -39.43
CA PRO A 9 -14.42 7.55 -38.06
C PRO A 9 -13.26 8.08 -37.21
N PRO A 10 -13.53 8.64 -36.01
CA PRO A 10 -12.47 9.11 -35.13
C PRO A 10 -11.51 7.96 -34.85
N ALA A 11 -10.21 8.20 -35.06
CA ALA A 11 -9.18 7.20 -34.85
C ALA A 11 -9.29 6.60 -33.43
N PRO A 12 -9.12 5.28 -33.26
CA PRO A 12 -9.26 4.65 -31.96
C PRO A 12 -8.30 5.29 -30.96
N ASN A 13 -8.87 5.84 -29.87
CA ASN A 13 -8.13 6.52 -28.81
C ASN A 13 -7.36 5.51 -27.94
N ASN A 14 -6.30 4.93 -28.50
CA ASN A 14 -5.45 3.92 -27.87
C ASN A 14 -4.80 4.45 -26.59
N THR A 15 -4.49 5.75 -26.53
CA THR A 15 -3.90 6.42 -25.36
C THR A 15 -4.83 6.33 -24.15
N GLN A 16 -6.13 6.58 -24.32
CA GLN A 16 -7.09 6.55 -23.21
C GLN A 16 -7.28 5.12 -22.67
N ARG A 17 -7.28 4.11 -23.55
CA ARG A 17 -7.29 2.69 -23.12
C ARG A 17 -6.04 2.34 -22.32
N LEU A 18 -4.86 2.78 -22.76
CA LEU A 18 -3.58 2.54 -22.08
C LEU A 18 -3.59 3.10 -20.65
N TRP A 19 -4.10 4.31 -20.45
CA TRP A 19 -4.22 4.93 -19.12
C TRP A 19 -5.16 4.17 -18.18
N VAL A 20 -6.26 3.62 -18.70
CA VAL A 20 -7.19 2.79 -17.92
C VAL A 20 -6.53 1.48 -17.48
N TYR A 21 -5.75 0.83 -18.36
CA TYR A 21 -5.00 -0.38 -18.00
C TYR A 21 -3.93 -0.10 -16.95
N LEU A 22 -3.16 0.98 -17.09
CA LEU A 22 -2.16 1.39 -16.09
C LEU A 22 -2.81 1.70 -14.72
N ALA A 23 -3.96 2.39 -14.72
CA ALA A 23 -4.71 2.68 -13.51
C ALA A 23 -5.18 1.41 -12.78
N ARG A 24 -5.69 0.42 -13.53
CA ARG A 24 -6.11 -0.87 -12.99
C ARG A 24 -4.94 -1.71 -12.49
N ALA A 25 -3.84 -1.75 -13.24
CA ALA A 25 -2.62 -2.44 -12.81
C ALA A 25 -2.09 -1.85 -11.48
N LYS A 26 -2.12 -0.53 -11.32
CA LYS A 26 -1.72 0.13 -10.08
C LYS A 26 -2.69 -0.15 -8.92
N ALA A 27 -3.99 -0.18 -9.20
CA ALA A 27 -5.00 -0.56 -8.22
C ALA A 27 -4.83 -2.02 -7.75
N ALA A 28 -4.55 -2.94 -8.69
CA ALA A 28 -4.22 -4.33 -8.38
C ALA A 28 -2.94 -4.42 -7.55
N PHE A 29 -1.89 -3.68 -7.91
CA PHE A 29 -0.65 -3.64 -7.14
C PHE A 29 -0.88 -3.13 -5.72
N ALA A 30 -1.66 -2.07 -5.56
CA ALA A 30 -2.02 -1.54 -4.24
C ALA A 30 -2.80 -2.56 -3.40
N LEU A 31 -3.75 -3.27 -4.01
CA LEU A 31 -4.51 -4.33 -3.34
C LEU A 31 -3.61 -5.48 -2.90
N VAL A 32 -2.75 -5.98 -3.79
CA VAL A 32 -1.76 -7.02 -3.46
C VAL A 32 -0.82 -6.55 -2.36
N THR A 33 -0.35 -5.30 -2.44
CA THR A 33 0.54 -4.71 -1.43
C THR A 33 -0.14 -4.65 -0.07
N VAL A 34 -1.37 -4.16 0.01
CA VAL A 34 -2.13 -4.13 1.27
C VAL A 34 -2.34 -5.54 1.82
N LEU A 35 -2.71 -6.51 0.98
CA LEU A 35 -2.85 -7.91 1.40
C LEU A 35 -1.54 -8.49 1.94
N LEU A 36 -0.42 -8.25 1.26
CA LEU A 36 0.89 -8.67 1.72
C LEU A 36 1.27 -7.99 3.03
N THR A 37 0.99 -6.69 3.18
CA THR A 37 1.24 -5.96 4.44
C THR A 37 0.40 -6.50 5.58
N VAL A 38 -0.85 -6.90 5.34
CA VAL A 38 -1.71 -7.55 6.34
C VAL A 38 -1.11 -8.89 6.75
N VAL A 39 -0.80 -9.76 5.77
CA VAL A 39 -0.21 -11.08 6.03
C VAL A 39 1.12 -10.94 6.77
N ALA A 40 1.99 -10.04 6.32
CA ALA A 40 3.25 -9.72 6.98
C ALA A 40 3.03 -9.19 8.39
N SER A 41 2.00 -8.35 8.60
CA SER A 41 1.68 -7.81 9.93
C SER A 41 1.32 -8.92 10.92
N PHE A 42 0.58 -9.95 10.49
CA PHE A 42 0.24 -11.08 11.36
C PHE A 42 1.36 -12.11 11.49
N ALA A 43 2.16 -12.33 10.44
CA ALA A 43 3.25 -13.31 10.45
C ALA A 43 4.50 -12.81 11.19
N LEU A 44 4.83 -11.52 11.08
CA LEU A 44 6.02 -10.95 11.73
C LEU A 44 5.81 -10.67 13.21
N ALA A 45 4.59 -10.39 13.66
CA ALA A 45 4.29 -10.10 15.06
C ALA A 45 4.78 -11.20 16.04
N PRO A 46 4.48 -12.50 15.85
CA PRO A 46 4.98 -13.54 16.76
C PRO A 46 6.51 -13.68 16.69
N LEU A 47 7.12 -13.56 15.51
CA LEU A 47 8.58 -13.64 15.34
C LEU A 47 9.29 -12.48 16.05
N LEU A 48 8.82 -11.24 15.84
CA LEU A 48 9.39 -10.06 16.47
C LEU A 48 9.18 -10.06 17.99
N ARG A 49 8.05 -10.59 18.46
CA ARG A 49 7.79 -10.78 19.89
C ARG A 49 8.77 -11.76 20.51
N GLN A 50 8.98 -12.91 19.86
CA GLN A 50 9.94 -13.91 20.33
C GLN A 50 11.36 -13.31 20.41
N ILE A 51 11.79 -12.59 19.37
CA ILE A 51 13.10 -11.92 19.36
C ILE A 51 13.21 -10.87 20.48
N ALA A 52 12.16 -10.06 20.69
CA ALA A 52 12.15 -9.05 21.74
C ALA A 52 12.24 -9.66 23.14
N GLU A 53 11.53 -10.77 23.38
CA GLU A 53 11.57 -11.52 24.63
C GLU A 53 12.95 -12.18 24.85
N GLU A 54 13.49 -12.87 23.83
CA GLU A 54 14.81 -13.53 23.91
C GLU A 54 15.95 -12.54 24.16
N GLN A 55 15.88 -11.35 23.56
CA GLN A 55 16.92 -10.33 23.66
C GLN A 55 16.63 -9.30 24.77
N SER A 56 15.57 -9.50 25.56
CA SER A 56 15.13 -8.58 26.64
C SER A 56 15.01 -7.12 26.17
N VAL A 57 14.59 -6.91 24.92
CA VAL A 57 14.47 -5.57 24.32
C VAL A 57 13.23 -4.89 24.86
N GLN A 58 13.39 -3.70 25.44
CA GLN A 58 12.26 -2.84 25.77
C GLN A 58 11.66 -2.26 24.49
N THR A 59 10.64 -2.92 23.96
CA THR A 59 9.89 -2.42 22.82
C THR A 59 9.01 -1.25 23.25
N SER A 60 9.27 -0.06 22.74
CA SER A 60 8.47 1.15 22.99
C SER A 60 8.01 1.80 21.68
N GLY A 61 7.06 2.74 21.76
CA GLY A 61 6.55 3.47 20.59
C GLY A 61 5.81 2.58 19.58
N LEU A 62 6.10 2.74 18.29
CA LEU A 62 5.42 2.02 17.20
C LEU A 62 5.59 0.50 17.26
N ALA A 63 6.76 0.02 17.72
CA ALA A 63 7.02 -1.41 17.88
C ALA A 63 6.11 -2.04 18.94
N GLY A 64 5.95 -1.38 20.10
CA GLY A 64 5.03 -1.84 21.15
C GLY A 64 3.58 -1.90 20.66
N ILE A 65 3.11 -0.84 20.00
CA ILE A 65 1.75 -0.78 19.43
C ILE A 65 1.53 -1.92 18.42
N TYR A 66 2.51 -2.18 17.56
CA TYR A 66 2.43 -3.24 16.56
C TYR A 66 2.39 -4.64 17.19
N LEU A 67 3.22 -4.91 18.20
CA LEU A 67 3.28 -6.20 18.88
C LEU A 67 2.00 -6.49 19.68
N GLU A 68 1.40 -5.48 20.30
CA GLU A 68 0.13 -5.63 21.02
C GLU A 68 -1.07 -5.73 20.07
N ARG A 69 -1.03 -4.97 18.97
CA ARG A 69 -2.20 -4.76 18.08
C ARG A 69 -1.78 -4.81 16.60
N PRO A 70 -1.36 -5.98 16.09
CA PRO A 70 -0.90 -6.12 14.70
C PRO A 70 -2.01 -5.80 13.68
N TRP A 71 -3.28 -5.92 14.07
CA TRP A 71 -4.44 -5.55 13.26
C TRP A 71 -4.51 -4.06 12.91
N ILE A 72 -3.80 -3.18 13.64
CA ILE A 72 -3.71 -1.76 13.29
C ILE A 72 -3.06 -1.60 11.90
N GLY A 73 -2.05 -2.41 11.58
CA GLY A 73 -1.44 -2.41 10.25
C GLY A 73 -2.45 -2.73 9.13
N ALA A 74 -3.41 -3.61 9.41
CA ALA A 74 -4.49 -3.92 8.48
C ALA A 74 -5.48 -2.75 8.31
N LEU A 75 -5.86 -2.09 9.40
CA LEU A 75 -6.75 -0.93 9.35
C LEU A 75 -6.14 0.24 8.59
N LEU A 76 -4.83 0.46 8.73
CA LEU A 76 -4.11 1.51 7.99
C LEU A 76 -4.15 1.28 6.47
N GLY A 77 -4.36 0.04 6.00
CA GLY A 77 -4.53 -0.29 4.58
C GLY A 77 -5.93 -0.05 4.02
N VAL A 78 -6.97 0.07 4.87
CA VAL A 78 -8.37 0.22 4.42
C VAL A 78 -8.59 1.47 3.56
N PRO A 79 -8.08 2.67 3.93
CA PRO A 79 -8.22 3.85 3.09
C PRO A 79 -7.62 3.67 1.69
N ALA A 80 -6.48 2.99 1.58
CA ALA A 80 -5.83 2.71 0.30
C ALA A 80 -6.70 1.80 -0.59
N LEU A 81 -7.36 0.80 0.00
CA LEU A 81 -8.30 -0.08 -0.70
C LEU A 81 -9.53 0.68 -1.18
N LEU A 82 -10.13 1.53 -0.33
CA LEU A 82 -11.29 2.35 -0.71
C LEU A 82 -10.96 3.32 -1.84
N ALA A 83 -9.78 3.95 -1.79
CA ALA A 83 -9.30 4.85 -2.84
C ALA A 83 -9.00 4.13 -4.17
N SER A 84 -8.90 2.80 -4.17
CA SER A 84 -8.69 2.01 -5.39
C SER A 84 -9.98 1.79 -6.19
N ILE A 85 -11.17 1.85 -5.56
CA ILE A 85 -12.47 1.60 -6.20
C ILE A 85 -12.68 2.45 -7.48
N PRO A 86 -12.42 3.77 -7.47
CA PRO A 86 -12.59 4.60 -8.66
C PRO A 86 -11.65 4.25 -9.82
N LEU A 87 -10.50 3.62 -9.54
CA LEU A 87 -9.57 3.16 -10.59
C LEU A 87 -10.12 1.95 -11.34
N TRP A 88 -10.92 1.11 -10.69
CA TRP A 88 -11.58 -0.05 -11.31
C TRP A 88 -12.79 0.36 -12.15
N THR A 89 -13.60 1.29 -11.63
CA THR A 89 -14.85 1.75 -12.26
C THR A 89 -14.66 2.77 -13.39
N GLY A 90 -13.43 3.28 -13.58
CA GLY A 90 -13.12 4.21 -14.68
C GLY A 90 -13.35 5.67 -14.30
N ALA A 91 -12.67 6.15 -13.25
CA ALA A 91 -12.73 7.53 -12.82
C ALA A 91 -12.34 8.54 -13.93
N ARG A 92 -12.98 9.72 -13.93
CA ARG A 92 -12.64 10.83 -14.83
C ARG A 92 -11.20 11.33 -14.71
N ARG A 93 -10.55 11.12 -13.55
CA ARG A 93 -9.17 11.57 -13.26
C ARG A 93 -8.34 10.40 -12.68
N PRO A 94 -7.98 9.39 -13.49
CA PRO A 94 -7.35 8.17 -13.00
C PRO A 94 -5.98 8.45 -12.36
N LEU A 95 -5.23 9.45 -12.85
CA LEU A 95 -3.94 9.85 -12.28
C LEU A 95 -4.05 10.35 -10.83
N LEU A 96 -5.05 11.16 -10.49
CA LEU A 96 -5.20 11.68 -9.13
C LEU A 96 -5.52 10.55 -8.14
N TRP A 97 -6.43 9.65 -8.52
CA TRP A 97 -6.76 8.48 -7.71
C TRP A 97 -5.56 7.53 -7.57
N ALA A 98 -4.78 7.34 -8.64
CA ALA A 98 -3.58 6.53 -8.62
C ALA A 98 -2.50 7.10 -7.70
N THR A 99 -2.34 8.42 -7.65
CA THR A 99 -1.43 9.11 -6.71
C THR A 99 -1.94 8.98 -5.28
N LEU A 100 -3.23 9.23 -5.05
CA LEU A 100 -3.85 9.12 -3.73
C LEU A 100 -3.68 7.71 -3.15
N VAL A 101 -3.98 6.67 -3.93
CA VAL A 101 -3.75 5.27 -3.53
C VAL A 101 -2.30 5.03 -3.15
N THR A 102 -1.34 5.56 -3.92
CA THR A 102 0.09 5.39 -3.61
C THR A 102 0.45 6.01 -2.26
N ILE A 103 -0.01 7.23 -2.01
CA ILE A 103 0.22 7.93 -0.73
C ILE A 103 -0.38 7.13 0.43
N LEU A 104 -1.60 6.62 0.25
CA LEU A 104 -2.29 5.85 1.29
C LEU A 104 -1.65 4.48 1.54
N VAL A 105 -1.03 3.85 0.53
CA VAL A 105 -0.29 2.59 0.69
C VAL A 105 1.02 2.78 1.47
N ILE A 106 1.64 3.96 1.41
CA ILE A 106 2.89 4.24 2.16
C ILE A 106 2.64 4.15 3.67
N ILE A 107 1.46 4.51 4.15
CA ILE A 107 1.12 4.52 5.58
C ILE A 107 1.26 3.13 6.23
N PRO A 108 0.56 2.07 5.76
CA PRO A 108 0.70 0.74 6.35
C PRO A 108 2.10 0.14 6.14
N ILE A 109 2.79 0.46 5.05
CA ILE A 109 4.19 0.05 4.83
C ILE A 109 5.11 0.70 5.86
N GLY A 110 4.99 2.02 6.04
CA GLY A 110 5.78 2.77 7.00
C GLY A 110 5.54 2.32 8.44
N PHE A 111 4.31 1.97 8.78
CA PHE A 111 3.98 1.36 10.07
C PHE A 111 4.70 0.02 10.28
N LEU A 112 4.66 -0.87 9.29
CA LEU A 112 5.32 -2.18 9.37
C LEU A 112 6.84 -2.05 9.44
N LEU A 113 7.43 -1.19 8.61
CA LEU A 113 8.87 -0.90 8.65
C LEU A 113 9.29 -0.25 9.97
N GLY A 114 8.51 0.71 10.46
CA GLY A 114 8.78 1.39 11.73
C GLY A 114 8.69 0.43 12.92
N ALA A 115 7.73 -0.50 12.90
CA ALA A 115 7.63 -1.54 13.92
C ALA A 115 8.82 -2.52 13.86
N PHE A 116 9.17 -2.99 12.65
CA PHE A 116 10.32 -3.86 12.45
C PHE A 116 11.62 -3.20 12.93
N LEU A 117 11.89 -1.97 12.49
CA LEU A 117 13.04 -1.20 12.92
C LEU A 117 13.02 -0.89 14.42
N GLY A 118 11.86 -0.66 15.02
CA GLY A 118 11.75 -0.41 16.46
C GLY A 118 12.08 -1.63 17.33
N VAL A 119 11.96 -2.85 16.80
CA VAL A 119 12.40 -4.08 17.48
C VAL A 119 13.88 -4.36 17.19
N ILE A 120 14.31 -4.14 15.95
CA ILE A 120 15.63 -4.54 15.46
C ILE A 120 16.72 -3.50 15.76
N ALA A 121 16.44 -2.20 15.66
CA ALA A 121 17.44 -1.14 15.88
C ALA A 121 18.10 -1.19 17.28
N PRO A 122 17.35 -1.43 18.38
CA PRO A 122 17.97 -1.59 19.70
C PRO A 122 18.99 -2.73 19.74
N LEU A 123 18.79 -3.82 18.99
CA LEU A 123 19.73 -4.95 18.95
C LEU A 123 21.11 -4.57 18.42
N TYR A 124 21.20 -3.53 17.60
CA TYR A 124 22.46 -3.04 17.03
C TYR A 124 23.08 -1.91 17.86
N GLU A 125 22.29 -1.12 18.58
CA GLU A 125 22.80 -0.08 19.50
C GLU A 125 23.50 -0.69 20.73
N TYR A 126 23.02 -1.84 21.23
CA TYR A 126 23.69 -2.55 22.34
C TYR A 126 24.90 -3.38 21.90
N ARG A 127 25.24 -3.36 20.61
CA ARG A 127 26.36 -4.09 20.03
C ARG A 127 27.53 -3.15 19.72
N GLU A 128 27.80 -2.20 20.60
CA GLU A 128 29.11 -1.55 20.61
C GLU A 128 30.16 -2.54 21.12
N LEU A 129 31.17 -2.76 20.27
CA LEU A 129 32.31 -3.67 20.38
C LEU A 129 33.25 -3.31 21.54
#